data_AF-A0A2E9Z326-F1
#
_entry.id   AF-A0A2E9Z326-F1
#
_cell.length_a   1.000
_cell.length_b   1.000
_cell.length_c   1.000
_cell.angle_alpha   90.00
_cell.angle_beta   90.00
_cell.angle_gamma   90.00
#
_symmetry.space_group_name_H-M   'P 1'
#
loop_
_entity.id
_entity.type
_entity.pdbx_description
1 polymer ?
#
loop_
_entity_poly.entity_id
_entity_poly.type
_entity_poly.pdbx_seq_one_letter_code
_entity_poly.pdbx_strand_id
1 'polypeptide(L)'
;MYFVFVVLIYLALGSVLWSPAWAEHYVLRAENKDAKFISERATRLALVDTLYYRYDKWFSIFKIEIERLRRSPESLQNKIELMKFHFAVSGLVGELSHTLAFTSKFSIPEIKEDFIFHSERVKELANDILDQENTDVKQRAEAYFYLGASEGYIGVFEYGEGNLFSALINGLQADNHLEKSLEMDSARVDAHFGLGVYRYGNSRLGGLGNFIMQGGSDLREVGLNHLEQALRMNTGAKPLAMKTLAWFYISEQINPDNTELPISNPLNPSKSRLRSMELIAEMEEHYFKESPYSDFMGNKEVALMKAIQYVLDKNYGKAREEFVKVQNISAYLVGRGLKINSQLTDSVQAGIEFCDLMFLSGNIRGKVEKDSACSRIDEKISFLRSGGSMVEYDSRKIRGELHDVFFGALDELSRKMNC
;
A
#
# COMPACT_ATOMS: atom_id res chain seq x y z
N MET A 1 32.80 -47.14 -16.64
CA MET A 1 33.70 -45.97 -16.53
C MET A 1 32.85 -44.73 -16.75
N TYR A 2 32.46 -44.09 -15.64
CA TYR A 2 31.85 -42.77 -15.47
C TYR A 2 31.21 -42.11 -16.69
N PHE A 3 29.85 -42.11 -16.81
CA PHE A 3 29.04 -41.00 -17.36
C PHE A 3 27.52 -41.33 -17.49
N VAL A 4 26.87 -42.02 -16.55
CA VAL A 4 25.39 -42.22 -16.64
C VAL A 4 24.63 -42.06 -15.30
N PHE A 5 25.30 -41.81 -14.17
CA PHE A 5 24.63 -41.78 -12.85
C PHE A 5 24.52 -40.41 -12.16
N VAL A 6 24.76 -39.31 -12.88
CA VAL A 6 24.68 -37.94 -12.28
C VAL A 6 23.48 -37.13 -12.78
N VAL A 7 22.73 -37.61 -13.79
CA VAL A 7 21.61 -36.84 -14.39
C VAL A 7 20.24 -37.14 -13.75
N LEU A 8 20.12 -38.17 -12.91
CA LEU A 8 18.84 -38.55 -12.28
C LEU A 8 18.70 -38.18 -10.80
N ILE A 9 19.71 -37.55 -10.18
CA ILE A 9 19.63 -37.02 -8.80
C ILE A 9 19.36 -35.50 -8.79
N TYR A 10 19.47 -34.82 -9.93
CA TYR A 10 19.15 -33.39 -10.06
C TYR A 10 17.68 -33.06 -10.34
N LEU A 11 16.80 -34.06 -10.43
CA LEU A 11 15.35 -33.85 -10.63
C LEU A 11 14.52 -33.98 -9.35
N ALA A 12 15.15 -34.21 -8.18
CA ALA A 12 14.45 -34.34 -6.90
C ALA A 12 14.83 -33.28 -5.85
N LEU A 13 15.76 -32.37 -6.15
CA LEU A 13 16.18 -31.28 -5.27
C LEU A 13 16.43 -30.03 -6.10
N GLY A 14 15.51 -29.06 -6.06
CA GLY A 14 15.79 -27.73 -6.60
C GLY A 14 14.73 -27.09 -7.49
N SER A 15 13.53 -27.64 -7.59
CA SER A 15 12.38 -26.87 -8.09
C SER A 15 11.44 -26.58 -6.93
N VAL A 16 11.78 -25.54 -6.15
CA VAL A 16 10.73 -24.62 -5.70
C VAL A 16 10.18 -24.05 -6.99
N LEU A 17 9.23 -24.78 -7.58
CA LEU A 17 8.43 -24.31 -8.69
C LEU A 17 7.79 -23.04 -8.16
N TRP A 18 8.31 -21.89 -8.60
CA TRP A 18 7.52 -20.68 -8.68
C TRP A 18 6.28 -21.05 -9.48
N SER A 19 5.21 -21.45 -8.81
CA SER A 19 3.89 -21.43 -9.43
C SER A 19 3.69 -19.98 -9.87
N PRO A 20 3.42 -19.73 -11.16
CA PRO A 20 3.08 -18.39 -11.59
C PRO A 20 1.90 -17.88 -10.74
N ALA A 21 1.90 -16.61 -10.33
CA ALA A 21 0.85 -16.10 -9.44
C ALA A 21 -0.57 -16.17 -10.04
N TRP A 22 -0.71 -16.23 -11.37
CA TRP A 22 -1.99 -16.59 -12.00
C TRP A 22 -2.43 -18.00 -11.59
N ALA A 23 -1.51 -18.95 -11.45
CA ALA A 23 -1.81 -20.27 -10.90
C ALA A 23 -2.19 -20.18 -9.41
N GLU A 24 -1.58 -19.31 -8.59
CA GLU A 24 -2.08 -19.08 -7.22
C GLU A 24 -3.50 -18.51 -7.23
N HIS A 25 -3.79 -17.55 -8.10
CA HIS A 25 -5.12 -16.94 -8.21
C HIS A 25 -6.18 -17.93 -8.74
N TYR A 26 -5.81 -18.78 -9.71
CA TYR A 26 -6.63 -19.88 -10.19
C TYR A 26 -6.79 -20.99 -9.15
N VAL A 27 -5.74 -21.39 -8.43
CA VAL A 27 -5.76 -22.40 -7.36
C VAL A 27 -6.62 -21.92 -6.19
N LEU A 28 -6.44 -20.68 -5.75
CA LEU A 28 -7.27 -20.06 -4.72
C LEU A 28 -8.75 -19.98 -5.14
N ARG A 29 -9.07 -19.94 -6.44
CA ARG A 29 -10.46 -20.04 -6.95
C ARG A 29 -10.92 -21.47 -7.23
N ALA A 30 -10.01 -22.40 -7.55
CA ALA A 30 -10.30 -23.75 -8.04
C ALA A 30 -10.46 -24.80 -6.93
N GLU A 31 -9.93 -24.58 -5.72
CA GLU A 31 -10.09 -25.55 -4.63
C GLU A 31 -11.56 -25.61 -4.13
N ASN A 32 -12.18 -26.78 -4.30
CA ASN A 32 -13.40 -27.35 -3.70
C ASN A 32 -14.63 -26.46 -3.37
N LYS A 33 -15.76 -26.74 -4.02
CA LYS A 33 -17.11 -26.20 -3.72
C LYS A 33 -17.73 -26.75 -2.42
N ASP A 34 -17.14 -27.81 -1.86
CA ASP A 34 -17.63 -28.51 -0.66
C ASP A 34 -16.73 -28.31 0.59
N ALA A 35 -15.70 -27.48 0.50
CA ALA A 35 -14.89 -27.12 1.66
C ALA A 35 -15.60 -26.01 2.46
N LYS A 36 -15.69 -26.18 3.79
CA LYS A 36 -16.17 -25.18 4.76
C LYS A 36 -15.66 -23.79 4.33
N PHE A 37 -16.53 -22.79 4.28
CA PHE A 37 -16.14 -21.42 3.94
C PHE A 37 -15.14 -20.90 5.00
N ILE A 38 -13.85 -21.01 4.71
CA ILE A 38 -12.77 -20.61 5.62
C ILE A 38 -12.51 -19.11 5.41
N SER A 39 -12.68 -18.33 6.47
CA SER A 39 -12.49 -16.87 6.49
C SER A 39 -11.16 -16.44 5.86
N GLU A 40 -10.06 -17.10 6.21
CA GLU A 40 -8.72 -16.80 5.69
C GLU A 40 -8.61 -16.85 4.16
N ARG A 41 -9.19 -17.88 3.52
CA ARG A 41 -9.17 -18.01 2.06
C ARG A 41 -10.03 -16.94 1.40
N ALA A 42 -11.21 -16.70 1.95
CA ALA A 42 -12.12 -15.68 1.45
C ALA A 42 -11.49 -14.28 1.55
N THR A 43 -10.83 -13.97 2.68
CA THR A 43 -10.10 -12.72 2.88
C THR A 43 -8.94 -12.57 1.89
N ARG A 44 -8.14 -13.61 1.66
CA ARG A 44 -7.04 -13.55 0.67
C ARG A 44 -7.54 -13.30 -0.74
N LEU A 45 -8.62 -13.97 -1.15
CA LEU A 45 -9.24 -13.74 -2.46
C LEU A 45 -9.83 -12.33 -2.57
N ALA A 46 -10.51 -11.87 -1.51
CA ALA A 46 -11.08 -10.52 -1.45
C ALA A 46 -10.00 -9.46 -1.63
N LEU A 47 -8.86 -9.64 -0.96
CA LEU A 47 -7.72 -8.76 -1.05
C LEU A 47 -7.09 -8.71 -2.45
N VAL A 48 -6.95 -9.85 -3.12
CA VAL A 48 -6.48 -9.86 -4.51
C VAL A 48 -7.50 -9.17 -5.43
N ASP A 49 -8.79 -9.36 -5.18
CA ASP A 49 -9.87 -8.74 -5.94
C ASP A 49 -9.93 -7.20 -5.77
N THR A 50 -9.45 -6.64 -4.66
CA THR A 50 -9.36 -5.17 -4.49
C THR A 50 -8.40 -4.54 -5.49
N LEU A 51 -7.34 -5.26 -5.92
CA LEU A 51 -6.41 -4.79 -6.96
C LEU A 51 -7.09 -4.50 -8.30
N TYR A 52 -8.27 -5.10 -8.53
CA TYR A 52 -9.10 -4.96 -9.73
C TYR A 52 -10.41 -4.22 -9.47
N TYR A 53 -10.53 -3.54 -8.32
CA TYR A 53 -11.72 -2.78 -7.93
C TYR A 53 -12.99 -3.64 -7.86
N ARG A 54 -12.89 -4.82 -7.24
CA ARG A 54 -13.99 -5.77 -7.04
C ARG A 54 -14.35 -5.84 -5.55
N TYR A 55 -15.19 -4.92 -5.09
CA TYR A 55 -15.57 -4.82 -3.68
C TYR A 55 -16.95 -5.41 -3.37
N ASP A 56 -17.98 -5.07 -4.17
CA ASP A 56 -19.40 -5.31 -3.86
C ASP A 56 -19.74 -6.77 -3.52
N LYS A 57 -19.16 -7.70 -4.28
CA LYS A 57 -19.34 -9.14 -4.05
C LYS A 57 -18.86 -9.54 -2.66
N TRP A 58 -17.69 -9.04 -2.25
CA TRP A 58 -17.08 -9.42 -0.98
C TRP A 58 -17.75 -8.76 0.21
N PHE A 59 -18.19 -7.49 0.10
CA PHE A 59 -19.05 -6.89 1.12
C PHE A 59 -20.32 -7.71 1.34
N SER A 60 -20.96 -8.16 0.26
CA SER A 60 -22.16 -9.01 0.34
C SER A 60 -21.87 -10.34 1.04
N ILE A 61 -20.79 -11.03 0.63
CA ILE A 61 -20.40 -12.32 1.20
C ILE A 61 -20.08 -12.19 2.69
N PHE A 62 -19.24 -11.23 3.08
CA PHE A 62 -18.83 -11.06 4.48
C PHE A 62 -20.00 -10.62 5.37
N LYS A 63 -20.91 -9.77 4.86
CA LYS A 63 -22.12 -9.41 5.60
C LYS A 63 -23.01 -10.62 5.89
N ILE A 64 -23.19 -11.52 4.93
CA ILE A 64 -23.97 -12.76 5.11
C ILE A 64 -23.33 -13.64 6.19
N GLU A 65 -22.01 -13.82 6.14
CA GLU A 65 -21.30 -14.66 7.12
C GLU A 65 -21.28 -14.06 8.53
N ILE A 66 -21.12 -12.75 8.65
CA ILE A 66 -21.24 -12.04 9.93
C ILE A 66 -22.64 -12.29 10.52
N GLU A 67 -23.70 -12.09 9.75
CA GLU A 67 -25.07 -12.33 10.23
C GLU A 67 -25.34 -13.80 10.57
N ARG A 68 -24.78 -14.74 9.81
CA ARG A 68 -24.86 -16.17 10.12
C ARG A 68 -24.17 -16.49 11.46
N LEU A 69 -22.97 -15.96 11.69
CA LEU A 69 -22.21 -16.18 12.92
C LEU A 69 -22.86 -15.52 14.13
N ARG A 70 -23.44 -14.32 13.98
CA ARG A 70 -24.19 -13.64 15.04
C ARG A 70 -25.43 -14.41 15.50
N ARG A 71 -26.04 -15.21 14.62
CA ARG A 71 -27.19 -16.09 14.92
C ARG A 71 -26.77 -17.49 15.36
N SER A 72 -25.49 -17.82 15.26
CA SER A 72 -24.98 -19.13 15.67
C SER A 72 -24.80 -19.18 17.19
N PRO A 73 -24.82 -20.37 17.83
CA PRO A 73 -24.56 -20.50 19.26
C PRO A 73 -23.24 -19.86 19.67
N GLU A 74 -23.22 -19.20 20.82
CA GLU A 74 -22.00 -18.58 21.33
C GLU A 74 -20.97 -19.67 21.66
N SER A 75 -19.83 -19.62 20.98
CA SER A 75 -18.69 -20.49 21.21
C SER A 75 -17.40 -19.74 20.88
N LEU A 76 -16.30 -20.13 21.51
CA LEU A 76 -14.98 -19.54 21.24
C LEU A 76 -14.64 -19.57 19.75
N GLN A 77 -14.89 -20.69 19.08
CA GLN A 77 -14.66 -20.80 17.63
C GLN A 77 -15.49 -19.81 16.81
N ASN A 78 -16.78 -19.64 17.14
CA ASN A 78 -17.64 -18.70 16.43
C ASN A 78 -17.21 -17.25 16.69
N LYS A 79 -16.71 -16.91 17.89
CA LYS A 79 -16.15 -15.58 18.19
C LYS A 79 -14.90 -15.30 17.36
N ILE A 80 -13.99 -16.28 17.27
CA ILE A 80 -12.78 -16.18 16.45
C ILE A 80 -13.15 -15.94 14.98
N GLU A 81 -14.05 -16.74 14.41
CA GLU A 81 -14.47 -16.55 13.01
C GLU A 81 -15.16 -15.18 12.81
N LEU A 82 -15.99 -14.75 13.76
CA LEU A 82 -16.67 -13.46 13.67
C LEU A 82 -15.64 -12.31 13.68
N MET A 83 -14.63 -12.38 14.54
CA MET A 83 -13.51 -11.44 14.57
C MET A 83 -12.80 -11.36 13.22
N LYS A 84 -12.48 -12.51 12.62
CA LYS A 84 -11.84 -12.60 11.29
C LYS A 84 -12.67 -11.93 10.20
N PHE A 85 -14.00 -12.13 10.19
CA PHE A 85 -14.86 -11.48 9.20
C PHE A 85 -15.02 -9.99 9.41
N HIS A 86 -15.13 -9.51 10.65
CA HIS A 86 -15.12 -8.08 10.91
C HIS A 86 -13.81 -7.45 10.43
N PHE A 87 -12.67 -8.11 10.67
CA PHE A 87 -11.37 -7.66 10.17
C PHE A 87 -11.28 -7.68 8.64
N ALA A 88 -11.85 -8.69 7.99
CA ALA A 88 -11.89 -8.76 6.53
C ALA A 88 -12.69 -7.60 5.93
N VAL A 89 -13.81 -7.22 6.56
CA VAL A 89 -14.58 -6.04 6.15
C VAL A 89 -13.80 -4.76 6.39
N SER A 90 -13.19 -4.55 7.55
CA SER A 90 -12.40 -3.33 7.80
C SER A 90 -11.24 -3.19 6.81
N GLY A 91 -10.54 -4.28 6.50
CA GLY A 91 -9.51 -4.30 5.45
C GLY A 91 -10.04 -3.95 4.06
N LEU A 92 -11.20 -4.49 3.67
CA LEU A 92 -11.83 -4.12 2.39
C LEU A 92 -12.25 -2.65 2.33
N VAL A 93 -12.78 -2.12 3.42
CA VAL A 93 -13.16 -0.71 3.52
C VAL A 93 -11.91 0.18 3.46
N GLY A 94 -10.81 -0.22 4.10
CA GLY A 94 -9.51 0.45 3.97
C GLY A 94 -9.00 0.46 2.53
N GLU A 95 -9.05 -0.67 1.83
CA GLU A 95 -8.67 -0.72 0.41
C GLU A 95 -9.60 0.10 -0.49
N LEU A 96 -10.89 0.17 -0.15
CA LEU A 96 -11.84 1.04 -0.84
C LEU A 96 -11.51 2.51 -0.62
N SER A 97 -11.16 2.92 0.61
CA SER A 97 -10.80 4.32 0.91
C SER A 97 -9.56 4.76 0.12
N HIS A 98 -8.56 3.88 -0.05
CA HIS A 98 -7.41 4.12 -0.95
C HIS A 98 -7.84 4.25 -2.42
N THR A 99 -8.73 3.37 -2.90
CA THR A 99 -9.29 3.48 -4.26
C THR A 99 -10.02 4.80 -4.48
N LEU A 100 -10.77 5.28 -3.48
CA LEU A 100 -11.48 6.55 -3.52
C LEU A 100 -10.58 7.76 -3.27
N ALA A 101 -9.32 7.53 -2.87
CA ALA A 101 -8.34 8.54 -2.48
C ALA A 101 -8.84 9.46 -1.36
N PHE A 102 -9.24 8.82 -0.25
CA PHE A 102 -9.52 9.54 1.00
C PHE A 102 -8.32 10.38 1.42
N THR A 103 -8.61 11.52 2.01
CA THR A 103 -7.65 12.45 2.60
C THR A 103 -8.22 13.06 3.87
N SER A 104 -7.40 13.81 4.62
CA SER A 104 -7.90 14.63 5.74
C SER A 104 -9.02 15.61 5.37
N LYS A 105 -9.18 15.94 4.08
CA LYS A 105 -10.19 16.89 3.57
C LYS A 105 -11.33 16.21 2.83
N PHE A 106 -11.20 14.93 2.51
CA PHE A 106 -12.19 14.18 1.74
C PHE A 106 -12.34 12.78 2.30
N SER A 107 -13.55 12.47 2.75
CA SER A 107 -13.97 11.13 3.11
C SER A 107 -15.46 11.00 2.86
N ILE A 108 -15.93 9.76 2.79
CA ILE A 108 -17.37 9.45 2.68
C ILE A 108 -17.80 8.95 4.06
N PRO A 109 -18.71 9.67 4.76
CA PRO A 109 -19.08 9.35 6.14
C PRO A 109 -19.50 7.90 6.34
N GLU A 110 -20.31 7.34 5.44
CA GLU A 110 -20.84 5.98 5.57
C GLU A 110 -19.70 4.93 5.50
N ILE A 111 -18.73 5.15 4.61
CA ILE A 111 -17.56 4.27 4.48
C ILE A 111 -16.67 4.38 5.72
N LYS A 112 -16.51 5.59 6.26
CA LYS A 112 -15.77 5.82 7.50
C LYS A 112 -16.44 5.13 8.69
N GLU A 113 -17.75 5.29 8.83
CA GLU A 113 -18.51 4.67 9.92
C GLU A 113 -18.42 3.14 9.84
N ASP A 114 -18.55 2.56 8.66
CA ASP A 114 -18.34 1.12 8.44
C ASP A 114 -16.93 0.68 8.83
N PHE A 115 -15.89 1.43 8.43
CA PHE A 115 -14.51 1.13 8.79
C PHE A 115 -14.30 1.07 10.31
N ILE A 116 -14.76 2.11 11.01
CA ILE A 116 -14.59 2.22 12.47
C ILE A 116 -15.43 1.16 13.18
N PHE A 117 -16.69 0.95 12.78
CA PHE A 117 -17.56 -0.06 13.37
C PHE A 117 -16.94 -1.46 13.29
N HIS A 118 -16.46 -1.85 12.11
CA HIS A 118 -15.86 -3.16 11.94
C HIS A 118 -14.53 -3.30 12.69
N SER A 119 -13.70 -2.25 12.70
CA SER A 119 -12.42 -2.27 13.41
C SER A 119 -12.59 -2.35 14.94
N GLU A 120 -13.50 -1.57 15.52
CA GLU A 120 -13.80 -1.65 16.95
C GLU A 120 -14.41 -3.00 17.32
N ARG A 121 -15.26 -3.58 16.46
CA ARG A 121 -15.81 -4.91 16.72
C ARG A 121 -14.74 -6.00 16.75
N VAL A 122 -13.67 -5.87 15.96
CA VAL A 122 -12.51 -6.77 16.05
C VAL A 122 -11.84 -6.64 17.41
N LYS A 123 -11.61 -5.41 17.90
CA LYS A 123 -10.98 -5.16 19.20
C LYS A 123 -11.79 -5.75 20.34
N GLU A 124 -13.11 -5.53 20.34
CA GLU A 124 -14.03 -6.12 21.33
C GLU A 124 -13.92 -7.65 21.34
N LEU A 125 -14.06 -8.29 20.18
CA LEU A 125 -14.03 -9.75 20.07
C LEU A 125 -12.67 -10.33 20.44
N ALA A 126 -11.57 -9.66 20.09
CA ALA A 126 -10.23 -10.09 20.45
C ALA A 126 -10.01 -10.07 21.97
N ASN A 127 -10.44 -9.01 22.65
CA ASN A 127 -10.38 -8.94 24.11
C ASN A 127 -11.27 -10.01 24.77
N ASP A 128 -12.50 -10.20 24.29
CA ASP A 128 -13.40 -11.27 24.77
C ASP A 128 -12.78 -12.68 24.62
N ILE A 129 -11.94 -12.90 23.60
CA ILE A 129 -11.21 -14.16 23.39
C ILE A 129 -10.03 -14.26 24.36
N LEU A 130 -9.29 -13.17 24.57
CA LEU A 130 -8.14 -13.13 25.47
C LEU A 130 -8.53 -13.33 26.95
N ASP A 131 -9.74 -12.92 27.33
CA ASP A 131 -10.27 -13.06 28.70
C ASP A 131 -10.82 -14.47 29.02
N GLN A 132 -10.97 -15.33 28.01
CA GLN A 132 -11.47 -16.69 28.21
C GLN A 132 -10.39 -17.65 28.73
N GLU A 133 -10.67 -18.34 29.84
CA GLU A 133 -9.73 -19.26 30.49
C GLU A 133 -9.34 -20.46 29.61
N ASN A 134 -10.23 -20.89 28.71
CA ASN A 134 -10.01 -22.04 27.83
C ASN A 134 -9.35 -21.69 26.49
N THR A 135 -8.91 -20.45 26.29
CA THR A 135 -8.24 -20.02 25.06
C THR A 135 -6.80 -20.55 25.02
N ASP A 136 -6.50 -21.37 24.00
CA ASP A 136 -5.17 -21.93 23.83
C ASP A 136 -4.15 -20.90 23.32
N VAL A 137 -2.86 -21.24 23.35
CA VAL A 137 -1.77 -20.34 22.95
C VAL A 137 -1.92 -19.83 21.50
N LYS A 138 -2.36 -20.67 20.57
CA LYS A 138 -2.51 -20.28 19.16
C LYS A 138 -3.70 -19.35 18.96
N GLN A 139 -4.79 -19.58 19.68
CA GLN A 139 -5.97 -18.72 19.68
C GLN A 139 -5.67 -17.37 20.34
N ARG A 140 -4.87 -17.34 21.42
CA ARG A 140 -4.39 -16.09 22.03
C ARG A 140 -3.48 -15.32 21.08
N ALA A 141 -2.54 -16.00 20.42
CA ALA A 141 -1.68 -15.37 19.41
C ALA A 141 -2.51 -14.78 18.26
N GLU A 142 -3.55 -15.49 17.82
CA GLU A 142 -4.50 -15.01 16.80
C GLU A 142 -5.27 -13.77 17.27
N ALA A 143 -5.81 -13.78 18.49
CA ALA A 143 -6.51 -12.63 19.05
C ALA A 143 -5.59 -11.40 19.14
N TYR A 144 -4.34 -11.57 19.61
CA TYR A 144 -3.35 -10.49 19.60
C TYR A 144 -3.03 -9.98 18.19
N PHE A 145 -2.93 -10.88 17.20
CA PHE A 145 -2.72 -10.47 15.81
C PHE A 145 -3.85 -9.56 15.32
N TYR A 146 -5.11 -10.00 15.46
CA TYR A 146 -6.26 -9.24 14.97
C TYR A 146 -6.49 -7.96 15.78
N LEU A 147 -6.23 -7.98 17.08
CA LEU A 147 -6.27 -6.80 17.94
C LEU A 147 -5.27 -5.74 17.44
N GLY A 148 -4.00 -6.12 17.32
CA GLY A 148 -2.94 -5.21 16.88
C GLY A 148 -3.12 -4.76 15.43
N ALA A 149 -3.58 -5.64 14.54
CA ALA A 149 -3.87 -5.27 13.15
C ALA A 149 -5.04 -4.28 13.06
N SER A 150 -6.08 -4.43 13.88
CA SER A 150 -7.21 -3.49 13.92
C SER A 150 -6.81 -2.12 14.48
N GLU A 151 -6.03 -2.11 15.56
CA GLU A 151 -5.45 -0.87 16.10
C GLU A 151 -4.54 -0.19 15.07
N GLY A 152 -3.76 -0.95 14.32
CA GLY A 152 -2.93 -0.43 13.23
C GLY A 152 -3.76 0.22 12.12
N TYR A 153 -4.86 -0.42 11.71
CA TYR A 153 -5.83 0.14 10.76
C TYR A 153 -6.44 1.45 11.27
N ILE A 154 -6.93 1.47 12.51
CA ILE A 154 -7.46 2.69 13.13
C ILE A 154 -6.39 3.77 13.16
N GLY A 155 -5.15 3.44 13.55
CA GLY A 155 -4.05 4.38 13.62
C GLY A 155 -3.72 5.02 12.26
N VAL A 156 -3.67 4.23 11.18
CA VAL A 156 -3.46 4.75 9.81
C VAL A 156 -4.63 5.64 9.38
N PHE A 157 -5.87 5.25 9.69
CA PHE A 157 -7.05 6.02 9.33
C PHE A 157 -7.08 7.37 10.08
N GLU A 158 -6.89 7.36 11.40
CA GLU A 158 -6.79 8.55 12.24
C GLU A 158 -5.64 9.46 11.80
N TYR A 159 -4.50 8.89 11.38
CA TYR A 159 -3.40 9.66 10.81
C TYR A 159 -3.82 10.41 9.55
N GLY A 160 -4.50 9.72 8.63
CA GLY A 160 -5.05 10.32 7.40
C GLY A 160 -6.02 11.47 7.68
N GLU A 161 -6.74 11.42 8.79
CA GLU A 161 -7.65 12.50 9.23
C GLU A 161 -6.96 13.65 9.96
N GLY A 162 -5.67 13.53 10.26
CA GLY A 162 -4.92 14.50 11.05
C GLY A 162 -5.09 14.35 12.57
N ASN A 163 -5.69 13.25 13.05
CA ASN A 163 -5.84 12.91 14.47
C ASN A 163 -4.54 12.28 15.02
N LEU A 164 -3.42 13.02 14.92
CA LEU A 164 -2.06 12.50 15.11
C LEU A 164 -1.80 11.85 16.48
N PHE A 165 -2.43 12.37 17.55
CA PHE A 165 -2.24 11.84 18.90
C PHE A 165 -2.90 10.46 19.07
N SER A 166 -4.16 10.33 18.65
CA SER A 166 -4.86 9.05 18.66
C SER A 166 -4.17 8.04 17.75
N ALA A 167 -3.74 8.49 16.56
CA ALA A 167 -3.01 7.66 15.62
C ALA A 167 -1.72 7.09 16.22
N LEU A 168 -0.99 7.89 17.00
CA LEU A 168 0.23 7.45 17.69
C LEU A 168 -0.08 6.42 18.78
N ILE A 169 -1.13 6.62 19.58
CA ILE A 169 -1.54 5.68 20.64
C ILE A 169 -1.93 4.34 20.02
N ASN A 170 -2.84 4.35 19.05
CA ASN A 170 -3.28 3.15 18.36
C ASN A 170 -2.12 2.43 17.68
N GLY A 171 -1.19 3.19 17.07
CA GLY A 171 0.01 2.61 16.47
C GLY A 171 0.96 1.94 17.48
N LEU A 172 1.16 2.53 18.67
CA LEU A 172 1.96 1.92 19.74
C LEU A 172 1.31 0.64 20.29
N GLN A 173 -0.01 0.64 20.44
CA GLN A 173 -0.76 -0.55 20.87
C GLN A 173 -0.65 -1.66 19.81
N ALA A 174 -0.79 -1.29 18.53
CA ALA A 174 -0.62 -2.19 17.40
C ALA A 174 0.75 -2.87 17.40
N ASP A 175 1.84 -2.11 17.56
CA ASP A 175 3.20 -2.67 17.60
C ASP A 175 3.34 -3.70 18.72
N ASN A 176 2.91 -3.35 19.94
CA ASN A 176 2.99 -4.24 21.10
C ASN A 176 2.18 -5.53 20.91
N HIS A 177 0.95 -5.44 20.40
CA HIS A 177 0.09 -6.61 20.22
C HIS A 177 0.56 -7.49 19.06
N LEU A 178 1.07 -6.91 17.97
CA LEU A 178 1.62 -7.66 16.84
C LEU A 178 2.93 -8.37 17.23
N GLU A 179 3.81 -7.71 17.98
CA GLU A 179 4.98 -8.37 18.57
C GLU A 179 4.55 -9.53 19.47
N LYS A 180 3.55 -9.30 20.33
CA LYS A 180 3.07 -10.34 21.24
C LYS A 180 2.51 -11.56 20.51
N SER A 181 1.82 -11.34 19.40
CA SER A 181 1.34 -12.41 18.53
C SER A 181 2.49 -13.27 18.00
N LEU A 182 3.55 -12.64 17.46
CA LEU A 182 4.72 -13.35 16.94
C LEU A 182 5.54 -14.07 18.01
N GLU A 183 5.65 -13.48 19.21
CA GLU A 183 6.29 -14.13 20.36
C GLU A 183 5.55 -15.42 20.77
N MET A 184 4.23 -15.40 20.73
CA MET A 184 3.39 -16.54 21.11
C MET A 184 3.34 -17.62 20.02
N ASP A 185 3.26 -17.21 18.77
CA ASP A 185 3.20 -18.10 17.61
C ASP A 185 3.96 -17.49 16.43
N SER A 186 5.19 -17.95 16.24
CA SER A 186 6.07 -17.48 15.15
C SER A 186 5.56 -17.84 13.75
N ALA A 187 4.52 -18.69 13.65
CA ALA A 187 3.83 -18.94 12.39
C ALA A 187 2.88 -17.81 11.97
N ARG A 188 2.62 -16.81 12.83
CA ARG A 188 1.77 -15.64 12.55
C ARG A 188 2.49 -14.58 11.71
N VAL A 189 3.02 -15.02 10.59
CA VAL A 189 3.90 -14.26 9.70
C VAL A 189 3.26 -13.02 9.10
N ASP A 190 1.93 -12.95 9.00
CA ASP A 190 1.19 -11.75 8.59
C ASP A 190 1.42 -10.57 9.56
N ALA A 191 1.79 -10.80 10.82
CA ALA A 191 2.10 -9.75 11.78
C ALA A 191 3.30 -8.88 11.35
N HIS A 192 4.23 -9.45 10.56
CA HIS A 192 5.33 -8.68 9.99
C HIS A 192 4.82 -7.53 9.10
N PHE A 193 3.68 -7.67 8.42
CA PHE A 193 3.12 -6.58 7.63
C PHE A 193 2.79 -5.38 8.51
N GLY A 194 1.98 -5.57 9.56
CA GLY A 194 1.56 -4.49 10.45
C GLY A 194 2.73 -3.82 11.19
N LEU A 195 3.67 -4.61 11.70
CA LEU A 195 4.90 -4.11 12.33
C LEU A 195 5.72 -3.26 11.37
N GLY A 196 5.84 -3.72 10.12
CA GLY A 196 6.59 -3.03 9.08
C GLY A 196 5.99 -1.67 8.72
N VAL A 197 4.67 -1.62 8.52
CA VAL A 197 3.94 -0.39 8.23
C VAL A 197 4.09 0.62 9.37
N TYR A 198 3.86 0.19 10.61
CA TYR A 198 3.92 1.10 11.76
C TYR A 198 5.33 1.64 11.99
N ARG A 199 6.35 0.78 12.05
CA ARG A 199 7.74 1.18 12.36
C ARG A 199 8.31 2.12 11.31
N TYR A 200 8.07 1.82 10.04
CA TYR A 200 8.47 2.71 8.96
C TYR A 200 7.67 4.02 8.99
N GLY A 201 6.34 3.95 9.07
CA GLY A 201 5.48 5.13 9.04
C GLY A 201 5.79 6.09 10.18
N ASN A 202 5.86 5.59 11.41
CA ASN A 202 6.13 6.39 12.60
C ASN A 202 7.48 7.13 12.51
N SER A 203 8.53 6.45 12.06
CA SER A 203 9.86 7.06 11.92
C SER A 203 9.93 8.07 10.75
N ARG A 204 9.37 7.70 9.60
CA ARG A 204 9.40 8.57 8.40
C ARG A 204 8.66 9.88 8.62
N LEU A 205 7.56 9.84 9.37
CA LEU A 205 6.64 10.95 9.62
C LEU A 205 7.02 11.84 10.82
N GLY A 206 8.15 11.55 11.48
CA GLY A 206 8.67 12.35 12.59
C GLY A 206 8.06 12.04 13.95
N GLY A 207 7.48 10.84 14.12
CA GLY A 207 6.98 10.36 15.41
C GLY A 207 8.11 10.18 16.42
N LEU A 208 7.80 10.45 17.70
CA LEU A 208 8.74 10.36 18.84
C LEU A 208 9.07 8.91 19.27
N GLY A 209 8.78 7.90 18.44
CA GLY A 209 8.83 6.50 18.87
C GLY A 209 10.23 5.87 18.75
N ASN A 210 10.83 5.60 19.91
CA ASN A 210 11.64 4.43 20.28
C ASN A 210 12.97 4.12 19.57
N PHE A 211 13.82 5.13 19.35
CA PHE A 211 15.27 4.91 19.15
C PHE A 211 15.91 4.05 20.28
N ILE A 212 15.33 4.09 21.48
CA ILE A 212 15.84 3.38 22.67
C ILE A 212 15.44 1.89 22.73
N MET A 213 14.33 1.45 22.10
CA MET A 213 13.85 0.06 22.24
C MET A 213 14.41 -0.91 21.19
N GLN A 214 14.99 -0.44 20.09
CA GLN A 214 15.52 -1.30 19.01
C GLN A 214 17.04 -1.20 18.83
N GLY A 215 17.76 -0.96 19.92
CA GLY A 215 19.23 -1.02 19.96
C GLY A 215 19.93 0.03 19.10
N GLY A 216 19.28 1.16 18.81
CA GLY A 216 19.85 2.24 17.99
C GLY A 216 19.76 2.03 16.47
N SER A 217 19.00 1.02 16.00
CA SER A 217 18.77 0.77 14.58
C SER A 217 17.82 1.81 13.97
N ASP A 218 17.98 2.11 12.68
CA ASP A 218 17.04 2.97 11.94
C ASP A 218 15.69 2.25 11.78
N LEU A 219 14.63 2.79 12.40
CA LEU A 219 13.29 2.20 12.38
C LEU A 219 12.69 2.13 10.97
N ARG A 220 13.15 2.95 10.02
CA ARG A 220 12.76 2.83 8.62
C ARG A 220 13.26 1.51 8.06
N GLU A 221 14.54 1.20 8.29
CA GLU A 221 15.15 -0.05 7.84
C GLU A 221 14.48 -1.25 8.52
N VAL A 222 14.20 -1.17 9.82
CA VAL A 222 13.48 -2.24 10.53
C VAL A 222 12.10 -2.46 9.92
N GLY A 223 11.35 -1.38 9.67
CA GLY A 223 10.04 -1.46 9.03
C GLY A 223 10.08 -2.10 7.65
N LEU A 224 11.04 -1.69 6.80
CA LEU A 224 11.26 -2.29 5.48
C LEU A 224 11.62 -3.78 5.58
N ASN A 225 12.48 -4.17 6.53
CA ASN A 225 12.87 -5.56 6.74
C ASN A 225 11.68 -6.46 7.13
N HIS A 226 10.78 -5.96 7.98
CA HIS A 226 9.54 -6.64 8.32
C HIS A 226 8.65 -6.86 7.08
N LEU A 227 8.44 -5.82 6.26
CA LEU A 227 7.65 -5.96 5.04
C LEU A 227 8.31 -6.91 4.02
N GLU A 228 9.62 -6.85 3.85
CA GLU A 228 10.37 -7.78 2.98
C GLU A 228 10.31 -9.23 3.50
N GLN A 229 10.23 -9.41 4.82
CA GLN A 229 9.97 -10.72 5.41
C GLN A 229 8.54 -11.19 5.10
N ALA A 230 7.54 -10.32 5.22
CA ALA A 230 6.16 -10.64 4.84
C ALA A 230 6.02 -11.03 3.36
N LEU A 231 6.83 -10.45 2.46
CA LEU A 231 6.91 -10.88 1.06
C LEU A 231 7.55 -12.26 0.90
N ARG A 232 8.72 -12.48 1.53
CA ARG A 232 9.46 -13.75 1.43
C ARG A 232 8.68 -14.93 1.98
N MET A 233 7.83 -14.71 2.98
CA MET A 233 7.03 -15.77 3.62
C MET A 233 5.70 -16.04 2.89
N ASN A 234 5.44 -15.42 1.74
CA ASN A 234 4.22 -15.56 0.93
C ASN A 234 2.93 -15.43 1.74
N THR A 235 2.89 -14.40 2.58
CA THR A 235 1.80 -14.15 3.53
C THR A 235 0.48 -13.81 2.82
N GLY A 236 -0.65 -13.91 3.52
CA GLY A 236 -1.95 -13.49 2.97
C GLY A 236 -1.95 -12.00 2.58
N ALA A 237 -1.17 -11.20 3.30
CA ALA A 237 -0.95 -9.78 3.05
C ALA A 237 0.02 -9.46 1.88
N LYS A 238 0.55 -10.45 1.13
CA LYS A 238 1.55 -10.22 0.08
C LYS A 238 1.18 -9.09 -0.91
N PRO A 239 -0.04 -9.02 -1.48
CA PRO A 239 -0.42 -7.91 -2.37
C PRO A 239 -0.26 -6.52 -1.72
N LEU A 240 -0.66 -6.40 -0.44
CA LEU A 240 -0.51 -5.17 0.34
C LEU A 240 0.95 -4.85 0.61
N ALA A 241 1.73 -5.85 1.04
CA ALA A 241 3.15 -5.69 1.32
C ALA A 241 3.91 -5.20 0.08
N MET A 242 3.59 -5.72 -1.11
CA MET A 242 4.25 -5.31 -2.37
C MET A 242 3.98 -3.84 -2.69
N LYS A 243 2.70 -3.43 -2.67
CA LYS A 243 2.35 -2.03 -2.97
C LYS A 243 2.91 -1.08 -1.91
N THR A 244 2.86 -1.45 -0.63
CA THR A 244 3.35 -0.61 0.46
C THR A 244 4.87 -0.46 0.40
N LEU A 245 5.62 -1.53 0.15
CA LEU A 245 7.06 -1.47 -0.05
C LEU A 245 7.44 -0.62 -1.25
N ALA A 246 6.72 -0.76 -2.38
CA ALA A 246 6.99 0.06 -3.56
C ALA A 246 6.88 1.56 -3.23
N TRP A 247 5.81 1.96 -2.52
CA TRP A 247 5.66 3.34 -2.05
C TRP A 247 6.73 3.78 -1.07
N PHE A 248 7.09 2.92 -0.10
CA PHE A 248 8.10 3.25 0.90
C PHE A 248 9.48 3.42 0.24
N TYR A 249 9.86 2.56 -0.70
CA TYR A 249 11.09 2.74 -1.45
C TYR A 249 11.06 3.97 -2.38
N ILE A 250 9.92 4.35 -2.96
CA ILE A 250 9.78 5.65 -3.64
C ILE A 250 9.97 6.80 -2.65
N SER A 251 9.40 6.69 -1.45
CA SER A 251 9.55 7.70 -0.39
C SER A 251 11.00 7.83 0.10
N GLU A 252 11.77 6.74 0.16
CA GLU A 252 13.19 6.78 0.51
C GLU A 252 14.07 7.38 -0.59
N GLN A 253 13.64 7.40 -1.86
CA GLN A 253 14.36 8.10 -2.94
C GLN A 253 14.29 9.61 -2.79
N ILE A 254 13.16 10.13 -2.33
CA ILE A 254 12.91 11.57 -2.17
C ILE A 254 13.24 12.08 -0.76
N ASN A 255 13.65 11.18 0.15
CA ASN A 255 13.99 11.57 1.50
C ASN A 255 15.32 12.33 1.52
N PRO A 256 15.34 13.62 1.94
CA PRO A 256 16.58 14.40 1.99
C PRO A 256 17.64 13.78 2.91
N ASP A 257 17.23 13.07 3.96
CA ASP A 257 18.13 12.38 4.91
C ASP A 257 18.96 11.27 4.24
N ASN A 258 18.55 10.81 3.05
CA ASN A 258 19.21 9.72 2.34
C ASN A 258 20.22 10.18 1.27
N THR A 259 20.31 11.49 1.01
CA THR A 259 21.08 12.05 -0.12
C THR A 259 22.56 11.65 -0.10
N GLU A 260 23.17 11.53 1.08
CA GLU A 260 24.59 11.26 1.27
C GLU A 260 24.88 9.82 1.75
N LEU A 261 23.87 8.96 1.83
CA LEU A 261 24.06 7.58 2.30
C LEU A 261 24.93 6.79 1.31
N PRO A 262 25.89 5.98 1.79
CA PRO A 262 26.72 5.15 0.92
C PRO A 262 25.86 4.10 0.21
N ILE A 263 26.28 3.67 -0.99
CA ILE A 263 25.57 2.63 -1.78
C ILE A 263 25.39 1.31 -1.01
N SER A 264 26.20 1.05 0.02
CA SER A 264 26.04 -0.10 0.91
C SER A 264 24.79 -0.01 1.78
N ASN A 265 24.33 1.19 2.14
CA ASN A 265 23.16 1.40 3.00
C ASN A 265 21.85 1.02 2.27
N PRO A 266 20.95 0.23 2.88
CA PRO A 266 19.68 -0.17 2.27
C PRO A 266 18.75 0.98 1.87
N LEU A 267 18.84 2.13 2.56
CA LEU A 267 18.02 3.32 2.31
C LEU A 267 18.59 4.24 1.23
N ASN A 268 19.76 3.90 0.67
CA ASN A 268 20.37 4.69 -0.41
C ASN A 268 19.38 4.86 -1.58
N PRO A 269 19.22 6.07 -2.14
CA PRO A 269 18.24 6.33 -3.19
C PRO A 269 18.34 5.42 -4.42
N SER A 270 19.56 5.04 -4.83
CA SER A 270 19.75 4.14 -5.98
C SER A 270 19.28 2.71 -5.68
N LYS A 271 19.50 2.22 -4.46
CA LYS A 271 18.99 0.91 -4.02
C LYS A 271 17.48 0.92 -3.87
N SER A 272 16.94 1.97 -3.24
CA SER A 272 15.51 2.17 -3.10
C SER A 272 14.82 2.22 -4.47
N ARG A 273 15.40 2.93 -5.45
CA ARG A 273 14.93 2.94 -6.83
C ARG A 273 14.92 1.55 -7.48
N LEU A 274 16.01 0.80 -7.36
CA LEU A 274 16.08 -0.55 -7.92
C LEU A 274 14.97 -1.41 -7.33
N ARG A 275 14.81 -1.40 -6.01
CA ARG A 275 13.85 -2.24 -5.33
C ARG A 275 12.40 -1.84 -5.58
N SER A 276 12.08 -0.55 -5.64
CA SER A 276 10.72 -0.09 -6.02
C SER A 276 10.35 -0.55 -7.43
N MET A 277 11.28 -0.46 -8.38
CA MET A 277 11.06 -0.92 -9.76
C MET A 277 10.88 -2.42 -9.87
N GLU A 278 11.66 -3.22 -9.12
CA GLU A 278 11.48 -4.67 -9.04
C GLU A 278 10.08 -5.03 -8.53
N LEU A 279 9.64 -4.39 -7.44
CA LEU A 279 8.32 -4.65 -6.85
C LEU A 279 7.18 -4.25 -7.79
N ILE A 280 7.30 -3.11 -8.48
CA ILE A 280 6.32 -2.68 -9.48
C ILE A 280 6.25 -3.69 -10.63
N ALA A 281 7.40 -4.10 -11.17
CA ALA A 281 7.45 -5.09 -12.24
C ALA A 281 6.89 -6.46 -11.80
N GLU A 282 7.17 -6.87 -10.57
CA GLU A 282 6.64 -8.09 -9.97
C GLU A 282 5.11 -8.02 -9.84
N MET A 283 4.55 -6.87 -9.39
CA MET A 283 3.10 -6.67 -9.36
C MET A 283 2.47 -6.71 -10.76
N GLU A 284 3.09 -6.05 -11.74
CA GLU A 284 2.60 -6.04 -13.13
C GLU A 284 2.59 -7.46 -13.71
N GLU A 285 3.67 -8.23 -13.55
CA GLU A 285 3.76 -9.61 -14.04
C GLU A 285 2.78 -10.54 -13.32
N HIS A 286 2.64 -10.42 -12.00
CA HIS A 286 1.86 -11.36 -11.20
C HIS A 286 0.35 -11.09 -11.17
N TYR A 287 -0.07 -9.83 -11.24
CA TYR A 287 -1.49 -9.48 -11.10
C TYR A 287 -2.05 -8.81 -12.35
N PHE A 288 -1.28 -8.01 -13.09
CA PHE A 288 -1.88 -7.13 -14.10
C PHE A 288 -1.70 -7.59 -15.55
N LYS A 289 -0.70 -8.42 -15.83
CA LYS A 289 -0.43 -8.96 -17.16
C LYS A 289 -1.56 -9.86 -17.69
N GLU A 290 -2.07 -10.75 -16.85
CA GLU A 290 -3.19 -11.63 -17.16
C GLU A 290 -4.33 -11.37 -16.16
N SER A 291 -5.11 -10.32 -16.41
CA SER A 291 -6.24 -10.01 -15.55
C SER A 291 -7.35 -11.07 -15.68
N PRO A 292 -7.92 -11.53 -14.56
CA PRO A 292 -9.10 -12.40 -14.55
C PRO A 292 -10.38 -11.66 -14.99
N TYR A 293 -10.33 -10.34 -15.21
CA TYR A 293 -11.47 -9.50 -15.53
C TYR A 293 -11.26 -8.81 -16.88
N SER A 294 -12.11 -9.12 -17.86
CA SER A 294 -12.00 -8.60 -19.23
C SER A 294 -12.18 -7.07 -19.33
N ASP A 295 -12.83 -6.47 -18.34
CA ASP A 295 -13.09 -5.04 -18.23
C ASP A 295 -12.05 -4.29 -17.36
N PHE A 296 -10.98 -4.97 -16.93
CA PHE A 296 -9.91 -4.33 -16.15
C PHE A 296 -9.06 -3.38 -17.01
N MET A 297 -9.13 -2.09 -16.69
CA MET A 297 -8.39 -1.02 -17.39
C MET A 297 -6.96 -0.80 -16.88
N GLY A 298 -6.57 -1.49 -15.80
CA GLY A 298 -5.30 -1.29 -15.11
C GLY A 298 -5.47 -0.79 -13.68
N ASN A 299 -4.37 -0.84 -12.91
CA ASN A 299 -4.35 -0.39 -11.52
C ASN A 299 -3.81 1.05 -11.42
N LYS A 300 -4.65 1.95 -10.91
CA LYS A 300 -4.42 3.39 -10.70
C LYS A 300 -3.20 3.66 -9.83
N GLU A 301 -3.01 2.89 -8.77
CA GLU A 301 -1.94 3.11 -7.79
C GLU A 301 -0.58 2.76 -8.41
N VAL A 302 -0.49 1.63 -9.11
CA VAL A 302 0.73 1.25 -9.84
C VAL A 302 1.05 2.23 -10.96
N ALA A 303 0.04 2.70 -11.71
CA ALA A 303 0.26 3.75 -12.70
C ALA A 303 0.82 5.04 -12.05
N LEU A 304 0.31 5.44 -10.88
CA LEU A 304 0.83 6.60 -10.16
C LEU A 304 2.26 6.40 -9.65
N MET A 305 2.60 5.22 -9.11
CA MET A 305 3.96 4.88 -8.72
C MET A 305 4.93 5.02 -9.90
N LYS A 306 4.56 4.46 -11.07
CA LYS A 306 5.37 4.55 -12.29
C LYS A 306 5.51 5.98 -12.78
N ALA A 307 4.43 6.77 -12.74
CA ALA A 307 4.46 8.18 -13.12
C ALA A 307 5.49 8.95 -12.28
N ILE A 308 5.45 8.79 -10.96
CA ILE A 308 6.40 9.44 -10.04
C ILE A 308 7.82 8.93 -10.28
N GLN A 309 8.01 7.62 -10.42
CA GLN A 309 9.32 7.05 -10.69
C GLN A 309 9.93 7.59 -11.99
N TYR A 310 9.14 7.76 -13.04
CA TYR A 310 9.58 8.37 -14.29
C TYR A 310 9.87 9.87 -14.14
N VAL A 311 9.16 10.60 -13.29
CA VAL A 311 9.53 11.99 -12.95
C VAL A 311 10.90 12.03 -12.28
N LEU A 312 11.16 11.15 -11.30
CA LEU A 312 12.44 11.03 -10.61
C LEU A 312 13.58 10.68 -11.58
N ASP A 313 13.29 9.83 -12.58
CA ASP A 313 14.21 9.46 -13.65
C ASP A 313 14.39 10.53 -14.73
N LYS A 314 13.70 11.68 -14.60
CA LYS A 314 13.62 12.75 -15.60
C LYS A 314 13.08 12.29 -16.97
N ASN A 315 12.32 11.19 -16.99
CA ASN A 315 11.64 10.67 -18.18
C ASN A 315 10.20 11.19 -18.25
N TYR A 316 10.06 12.48 -18.54
CA TYR A 316 8.77 13.17 -18.50
C TYR A 316 7.76 12.66 -19.54
N GLY A 317 8.22 12.10 -20.66
CA GLY A 317 7.34 11.48 -21.67
C GLY A 317 6.59 10.26 -21.11
N LYS A 318 7.33 9.31 -20.51
CA LYS A 318 6.72 8.14 -19.88
C LYS A 318 5.94 8.50 -18.61
N ALA A 319 6.41 9.48 -17.84
CA ALA A 319 5.66 9.97 -16.68
C ALA A 319 4.28 10.47 -17.07
N ARG A 320 4.20 11.25 -18.16
CA ARG A 320 2.95 11.77 -18.73
C ARG A 320 2.00 10.65 -19.12
N GLU A 321 2.48 9.63 -19.83
CA GLU A 321 1.66 8.48 -20.24
C GLU A 321 1.00 7.78 -19.05
N GLU A 322 1.76 7.58 -17.97
CA GLU A 322 1.24 6.94 -16.76
C GLU A 322 0.29 7.86 -15.97
N PHE A 323 0.53 9.19 -15.89
CA PHE A 323 -0.45 10.11 -15.33
C PHE A 323 -1.77 10.13 -16.11
N VAL A 324 -1.71 10.12 -17.45
CA VAL A 324 -2.92 9.98 -18.30
C VAL A 324 -3.64 8.67 -18.02
N LYS A 325 -2.90 7.57 -17.81
CA LYS A 325 -3.49 6.28 -17.42
C LYS A 325 -4.22 6.38 -16.08
N VAL A 326 -3.66 7.06 -15.07
CA VAL A 326 -4.32 7.33 -13.78
C VAL A 326 -5.64 8.08 -13.99
N GLN A 327 -5.64 9.11 -14.84
CA GLN A 327 -6.85 9.90 -15.15
C GLN A 327 -7.92 9.04 -15.84
N ASN A 328 -7.54 8.24 -16.83
CA ASN A 328 -8.46 7.35 -17.55
C ASN A 328 -9.07 6.27 -16.65
N ILE A 329 -8.26 5.65 -15.79
CA ILE A 329 -8.75 4.66 -14.82
C ILE A 329 -9.72 5.34 -13.84
N SER A 330 -9.39 6.53 -13.35
CA SER A 330 -10.26 7.28 -12.43
C SER A 330 -11.61 7.61 -13.07
N ALA A 331 -11.63 8.08 -14.32
CA ALA A 331 -12.85 8.34 -15.07
C ALA A 331 -13.69 7.07 -15.29
N TYR A 332 -13.05 5.94 -15.61
CA TYR A 332 -13.72 4.64 -15.73
C TYR A 332 -14.37 4.21 -14.40
N LEU A 333 -13.67 4.39 -13.27
CA LEU A 333 -14.21 4.07 -11.94
C LEU A 333 -15.39 4.97 -11.56
N VAL A 334 -15.33 6.26 -11.88
CA VAL A 334 -16.48 7.18 -11.74
C VAL A 334 -17.66 6.72 -12.58
N GLY A 335 -17.42 6.28 -13.83
CA GLY A 335 -18.46 5.69 -14.69
C GLY A 335 -19.09 4.42 -14.11
N ARG A 336 -18.37 3.70 -13.24
CA ARG A 336 -18.89 2.55 -12.47
C ARG A 336 -19.61 2.95 -11.17
N GLY A 337 -19.72 4.24 -10.87
CA GLY A 337 -20.41 4.77 -9.69
C GLY A 337 -19.52 5.03 -8.48
N LEU A 338 -18.18 4.90 -8.60
CA LEU A 338 -17.27 5.21 -7.49
C LEU A 338 -17.06 6.73 -7.35
N LYS A 339 -17.15 7.23 -6.13
CA LYS A 339 -16.95 8.66 -5.80
C LYS A 339 -15.46 8.96 -5.57
N ILE A 340 -14.67 8.97 -6.64
CA ILE A 340 -13.23 9.29 -6.57
C ILE A 340 -13.03 10.75 -6.14
N ASN A 341 -12.12 11.01 -5.20
CA ASN A 341 -11.74 12.35 -4.77
C ASN A 341 -11.23 13.20 -5.95
N SER A 342 -11.83 14.37 -6.19
CA SER A 342 -11.42 15.27 -7.27
C SER A 342 -10.01 15.83 -7.08
N GLN A 343 -9.52 15.95 -5.84
CA GLN A 343 -8.15 16.42 -5.58
C GLN A 343 -7.09 15.47 -6.19
N LEU A 344 -7.39 14.17 -6.25
CA LEU A 344 -6.53 13.23 -6.96
C LEU A 344 -6.51 13.56 -8.46
N THR A 345 -7.67 13.73 -9.08
CA THR A 345 -7.73 13.99 -10.53
C THR A 345 -7.14 15.35 -10.91
N ASP A 346 -7.31 16.35 -10.05
CA ASP A 346 -6.76 17.70 -10.23
C ASP A 346 -5.23 17.68 -10.11
N SER A 347 -4.68 16.97 -9.10
CA SER A 347 -3.23 16.84 -8.94
C SER A 347 -2.60 16.04 -10.08
N VAL A 348 -3.22 14.93 -10.50
CA VAL A 348 -2.78 14.15 -11.68
C VAL A 348 -2.77 15.01 -12.94
N GLN A 349 -3.80 15.83 -13.16
CA GLN A 349 -3.86 16.77 -14.27
C GLN A 349 -2.70 17.79 -14.21
N ALA A 350 -2.42 18.32 -13.03
CA ALA A 350 -1.27 19.21 -12.84
C ALA A 350 0.08 18.49 -13.13
N GLY A 351 0.19 17.20 -12.78
CA GLY A 351 1.31 16.33 -13.13
C GLY A 351 1.48 16.11 -14.64
N ILE A 352 0.39 15.94 -15.39
CA ILE A 352 0.40 15.87 -16.87
C ILE A 352 0.94 17.17 -17.45
N GLU A 353 0.43 18.31 -17.00
CA GLU A 353 0.83 19.64 -17.48
C GLU A 353 2.28 19.96 -17.15
N PHE A 354 2.76 19.53 -15.98
CA PHE A 354 4.17 19.58 -15.63
C PHE A 354 5.01 18.78 -16.64
N CYS A 355 4.62 17.53 -16.92
CA CYS A 355 5.37 16.69 -17.87
C CYS A 355 5.37 17.27 -19.29
N ASP A 356 4.24 17.83 -19.74
CA ASP A 356 4.12 18.52 -21.03
C ASP A 356 5.09 19.71 -21.11
N LEU A 357 5.17 20.52 -20.05
CA LEU A 357 6.07 21.66 -19.99
C LEU A 357 7.54 21.23 -20.02
N MET A 358 7.91 20.23 -19.23
CA MET A 358 9.27 19.69 -19.21
C MET A 358 9.66 19.10 -20.58
N PHE A 359 8.74 18.41 -21.26
CA PHE A 359 8.99 17.84 -22.59
C PHE A 359 9.14 18.92 -23.68
N LEU A 360 8.29 19.95 -23.67
CA LEU A 360 8.33 21.04 -24.66
C LEU A 360 9.63 21.85 -24.60
N SER A 361 10.20 22.01 -23.41
CA SER A 361 11.41 22.82 -23.21
C SER A 361 12.63 22.38 -24.03
N GLY A 362 12.74 21.09 -24.38
CA GLY A 362 13.82 20.57 -25.21
C GLY A 362 13.74 20.99 -26.69
N ASN A 363 12.63 21.58 -27.13
CA ASN A 363 12.33 21.84 -28.55
C ASN A 363 12.01 23.31 -28.88
N ILE A 364 12.14 24.23 -27.91
CA ILE A 364 11.84 25.65 -28.11
C ILE A 364 12.90 26.29 -29.00
N ARG A 365 12.47 26.92 -30.11
CA ARG A 365 13.39 27.56 -31.07
C ARG A 365 13.13 29.06 -31.27
N GLY A 366 11.93 29.53 -30.92
CA GLY A 366 11.52 30.94 -31.09
C GLY A 366 11.39 31.73 -29.78
N LYS A 367 11.55 33.06 -29.86
CA LYS A 367 11.37 33.98 -28.72
C LYS A 367 9.94 33.93 -28.14
N VAL A 368 8.92 33.89 -29.00
CA VAL A 368 7.51 33.84 -28.57
C VAL A 368 7.19 32.53 -27.83
N GLU A 369 7.70 31.40 -28.34
CA GLU A 369 7.55 30.09 -27.68
C GLU A 369 8.25 30.07 -26.33
N LYS A 370 9.44 30.67 -26.25
CA LYS A 370 10.18 30.84 -25.01
C LYS A 370 9.42 31.68 -23.99
N ASP A 371 8.94 32.86 -24.37
CA ASP A 371 8.20 33.77 -23.48
C ASP A 371 6.91 33.10 -22.96
N SER A 372 6.20 32.37 -23.82
CA SER A 372 5.02 31.59 -23.42
C SER A 372 5.37 30.46 -22.44
N ALA A 373 6.45 29.72 -22.69
CA ALA A 373 6.90 28.67 -21.79
C ALA A 373 7.36 29.23 -20.44
N CYS A 374 8.07 30.36 -20.40
CA CYS A 374 8.44 31.04 -19.15
C CYS A 374 7.21 31.42 -18.32
N SER A 375 6.19 32.01 -18.95
CA SER A 375 4.93 32.34 -18.26
C SER A 375 4.28 31.10 -17.63
N ARG A 376 4.31 29.95 -18.31
CA ARG A 376 3.76 28.69 -17.78
C ARG A 376 4.61 28.10 -16.66
N ILE A 377 5.94 28.24 -16.73
CA ILE A 377 6.84 27.84 -15.65
C ILE A 377 6.54 28.66 -14.40
N ASP A 378 6.44 29.99 -14.53
CA ASP A 378 6.16 30.89 -13.41
C ASP A 378 4.79 30.61 -12.77
N GLU A 379 3.77 30.35 -13.60
CA GLU A 379 2.44 29.94 -13.12
C GLU A 379 2.52 28.65 -12.29
N LYS A 380 3.25 27.64 -12.77
CA LYS A 380 3.39 26.36 -12.05
C LYS A 380 4.22 26.49 -10.76
N ILE A 381 5.27 27.30 -10.78
CA ILE A 381 6.03 27.65 -9.58
C ILE A 381 5.12 28.37 -8.56
N SER A 382 4.29 29.31 -9.01
CA SER A 382 3.33 30.02 -8.17
C SER A 382 2.26 29.09 -7.59
N PHE A 383 1.75 28.16 -8.40
CA PHE A 383 0.81 27.13 -7.96
C PHE A 383 1.40 26.26 -6.83
N LEU A 384 2.64 25.79 -6.97
CA LEU A 384 3.32 25.02 -5.92
C LEU A 384 3.55 25.86 -4.66
N ARG A 385 4.01 27.11 -4.81
CA ARG A 385 4.23 28.04 -3.68
C ARG A 385 2.94 28.39 -2.92
N SER A 386 1.79 28.36 -3.59
CA SER A 386 0.49 28.60 -2.95
C SER A 386 -0.11 27.34 -2.29
N GLY A 387 0.63 26.22 -2.28
CA GLY A 387 0.24 24.97 -1.64
C GLY A 387 -0.49 23.99 -2.57
N GLY A 388 -0.53 24.28 -3.88
CA GLY A 388 -0.97 23.32 -4.90
C GLY A 388 -0.07 22.09 -4.96
N SER A 389 -0.61 20.95 -5.39
CA SER A 389 0.12 19.69 -5.46
C SER A 389 0.03 19.03 -6.83
N MET A 390 1.16 18.51 -7.33
CA MET A 390 1.21 17.66 -8.53
C MET A 390 0.85 16.21 -8.22
N VAL A 391 0.93 15.81 -6.95
CA VAL A 391 0.53 14.49 -6.45
C VAL A 391 -0.05 14.69 -5.05
N GLU A 392 -1.34 14.48 -4.87
CA GLU A 392 -1.93 14.59 -3.53
C GLU A 392 -1.46 13.44 -2.63
N TYR A 393 -1.00 13.77 -1.43
CA TYR A 393 -0.53 12.81 -0.42
C TYR A 393 -0.80 13.32 0.99
N ASP A 394 -1.38 12.51 1.87
CA ASP A 394 -1.87 13.00 3.17
C ASP A 394 -0.77 13.52 4.11
N SER A 395 0.37 12.82 4.19
CA SER A 395 1.48 13.30 5.00
C SER A 395 2.02 14.62 4.45
N ARG A 396 1.92 15.68 5.26
CA ARG A 396 2.50 17.00 4.92
C ARG A 396 4.00 16.92 4.65
N LYS A 397 4.72 16.07 5.39
CA LYS A 397 6.17 15.89 5.20
C LYS A 397 6.49 15.28 3.85
N ILE A 398 5.88 14.13 3.53
CA ILE A 398 6.10 13.45 2.24
C ILE A 398 5.60 14.31 1.07
N ARG A 399 4.47 15.01 1.25
CA ARG A 399 3.95 15.95 0.27
C ARG A 399 4.94 17.07 -0.02
N GLY A 400 5.57 17.64 1.02
CA GLY A 400 6.60 18.67 0.86
C GLY A 400 7.83 18.16 0.09
N GLU A 401 8.30 16.96 0.42
CA GLU A 401 9.44 16.35 -0.29
C GLU A 401 9.11 16.02 -1.75
N LEU A 402 7.88 15.56 -2.04
CA LEU A 402 7.38 15.42 -3.41
C LEU A 402 7.31 16.78 -4.11
N HIS A 403 6.80 17.82 -3.43
CA HIS A 403 6.76 19.19 -3.99
C HIS A 403 8.15 19.67 -4.36
N ASP A 404 9.15 19.43 -3.53
CA ASP A 404 10.54 19.83 -3.78
C ASP A 404 11.11 19.19 -5.06
N VAL A 405 10.72 17.95 -5.38
CA VAL A 405 11.11 17.28 -6.64
C VAL A 405 10.56 18.05 -7.86
N PHE A 406 9.27 18.34 -7.88
CA PHE A 406 8.64 19.04 -9.01
C PHE A 406 9.12 20.50 -9.09
N PHE A 407 9.19 21.17 -7.94
CA PHE A 407 9.67 22.55 -7.84
C PHE A 407 11.12 22.67 -8.31
N GLY A 408 12.00 21.78 -7.84
CA GLY A 408 13.41 21.78 -8.23
C GLY A 408 13.61 21.57 -9.73
N ALA A 409 12.80 20.71 -10.36
CA ALA A 409 12.82 20.52 -11.80
C ALA A 409 12.37 21.77 -12.58
N LEU A 410 11.31 22.45 -12.11
CA LEU A 410 10.83 23.70 -12.71
C LEU A 410 11.83 24.84 -12.53
N ASP A 411 12.46 24.96 -11.35
CA ASP A 411 13.49 25.96 -11.08
C ASP A 411 14.75 25.75 -11.93
N GLU A 412 15.20 24.51 -12.07
CA GLU A 412 16.30 24.15 -12.97
C GLU A 412 15.96 24.53 -14.42
N LEU A 413 14.72 24.28 -14.85
CA LEU A 413 14.27 24.63 -16.18
C LEU A 413 14.19 26.15 -16.38
N SER A 414 13.61 26.88 -15.43
CA SER A 414 13.51 28.34 -15.43
C SER A 414 14.89 28.99 -15.64
N ARG A 415 15.87 28.57 -14.82
CA ARG A 415 17.25 29.04 -14.94
C ARG A 415 17.90 28.70 -16.28
N LYS A 416 17.71 27.48 -16.80
CA LYS A 416 18.23 27.09 -18.13
C LYS A 416 17.64 27.93 -19.25
N MET A 417 16.37 28.27 -19.12
CA MET A 417 15.67 29.08 -20.11
C MET A 417 15.95 30.57 -19.97
N ASN A 418 16.54 31.04 -18.87
CA ASN A 418 16.57 32.48 -18.52
C ASN A 418 15.17 33.08 -18.58
N CYS A 419 14.25 32.39 -17.93
CA CYS A 419 13.11 33.01 -17.27
C CYS A 419 13.67 33.57 -15.93
#